data_AF-A0A2C9L8W3-F1
#
_entry.id   AF-A0A2C9L8W3-F1
#
_cell.length_a   1.000
_cell.length_b   1.000
_cell.length_c   1.000
_cell.angle_alpha   90.00
_cell.angle_beta   90.00
_cell.angle_gamma   90.00
#
_symmetry.space_group_name_H-M   'P 1'
#
loop_
_entity.id
_entity.type
_entity.pdbx_description
1 polymer ?
#
loop_
_entity_poly.entity_id
_entity_poly.type
_entity_poly.pdbx_seq_one_letter_code
_entity_poly.pdbx_strand_id
1 'polypeptide(L)'
;MICYQVQQDEELELVKRELAVKCEYIDFLERKMEEKNLELLSASKKIQCMLRNEEDKMKKEEIRKCHLIRDIRNILKCDECHVKFSLQKSRRPIILQCYCHICYSCLADKKTGKKGNYFKCKKCRGTSYVSDEMLENTDDKIINILEIIDN
;
A
#
# COMPACT_ATOMS: atom_id res chain seq x y z
N MET A 1 -19.14 32.08 85.11
CA MET A 1 -18.39 32.19 83.83
C MET A 1 -17.98 30.83 83.27
N ILE A 2 -18.64 29.73 83.66
CA ILE A 2 -18.25 28.35 83.26
C ILE A 2 -19.17 27.80 82.16
N CYS A 3 -20.41 28.29 82.03
CA CYS A 3 -21.38 27.77 81.07
C CYS A 3 -21.13 28.16 79.60
N TYR A 4 -20.38 29.23 79.33
CA TYR A 4 -20.10 29.67 77.95
C TYR A 4 -18.99 28.87 77.24
N GLN A 5 -18.14 28.13 77.99
CA GLN A 5 -17.07 27.33 77.39
C GLN A 5 -17.55 26.00 76.79
N VAL A 6 -18.57 25.37 77.40
CA VAL A 6 -19.09 24.07 76.93
C VAL A 6 -19.78 24.18 75.54
N GLN A 7 -20.48 25.29 75.25
CA GLN A 7 -21.12 25.48 73.95
C GLN A 7 -20.12 25.71 72.80
N GLN A 8 -18.99 26.35 73.05
CA GLN A 8 -17.97 26.58 72.01
C GLN A 8 -17.25 25.28 71.61
N ASP A 9 -17.06 24.36 72.55
CA ASP A 9 -16.41 23.08 72.28
C ASP A 9 -17.29 22.15 71.43
N GLU A 10 -18.61 22.13 71.65
CA GLU A 10 -19.57 21.37 70.84
C GLU A 10 -19.65 21.89 69.39
N GLU A 11 -19.70 23.21 69.20
CA GLU A 11 -19.68 23.84 67.88
C GLU A 11 -18.36 23.55 67.13
N LEU A 12 -17.23 23.61 67.83
CA LEU A 12 -15.93 23.28 67.26
C LEU A 12 -15.84 21.80 66.85
N GLU A 13 -16.40 20.89 67.64
CA GLU A 13 -16.44 19.46 67.31
C GLU A 13 -17.31 19.18 66.08
N LEU A 14 -18.47 19.85 65.97
CA LEU A 14 -19.33 19.78 64.79
C LEU A 14 -18.59 20.25 63.52
N VAL A 15 -17.91 21.40 63.58
CA VAL A 15 -17.12 21.92 62.45
C VAL A 15 -15.99 20.96 62.07
N LYS A 16 -15.29 20.36 63.04
CA LYS A 16 -14.23 19.38 62.78
C LYS A 16 -14.76 18.14 62.05
N ARG A 17 -15.94 17.64 62.43
CA ARG A 17 -16.58 16.49 61.75
C ARG A 17 -17.00 16.84 60.33
N GLU A 18 -17.61 18.01 60.11
CA GLU A 18 -17.97 18.46 58.76
C GLU A 18 -16.74 18.63 57.86
N LEU A 19 -15.66 19.18 58.40
CA LEU A 19 -14.42 19.37 57.67
C LEU A 19 -13.79 18.02 57.28
N ALA A 20 -13.81 17.04 58.20
CA ALA A 20 -13.35 15.68 57.92
C ALA A 20 -14.14 15.03 56.77
N VAL A 21 -15.48 15.13 56.77
CA VAL A 21 -16.32 14.61 55.68
C VAL A 21 -16.00 15.28 54.34
N LYS A 22 -15.75 16.60 54.34
CA LYS A 22 -15.36 17.32 53.11
C LYS A 22 -13.98 16.89 52.61
N CYS A 23 -13.01 16.65 53.49
CA CYS A 23 -11.69 16.13 53.12
C CYS A 23 -11.80 14.73 52.48
N GLU A 24 -12.53 13.81 53.10
CA GLU A 24 -12.74 12.47 52.53
C GLU A 24 -13.42 12.50 51.15
N TYR A 25 -14.35 13.43 50.94
CA TYR A 25 -14.99 13.62 49.63
C TYR A 25 -14.02 14.16 48.56
N ILE A 26 -13.08 15.04 48.93
CA ILE A 26 -12.02 15.50 48.01
C ILE A 26 -11.12 14.33 47.62
N ASP A 27 -10.64 13.54 48.58
CA ASP A 27 -9.80 12.36 48.31
C ASP A 27 -10.52 11.33 47.41
N PHE A 28 -11.84 11.23 47.53
CA PHE A 28 -12.66 10.40 46.63
C PHE A 28 -12.67 10.96 45.19
N LEU A 29 -12.88 12.26 45.02
CA LEU A 29 -12.89 12.90 43.70
C LEU A 29 -11.51 12.82 43.02
N GLU A 30 -10.42 12.99 43.76
CA GLU A 30 -9.07 12.89 43.23
C GLU A 30 -8.78 11.49 42.67
N ARG A 31 -9.14 10.43 43.42
CA ARG A 31 -9.02 9.04 42.93
C ARG A 31 -9.84 8.80 41.67
N LYS A 32 -11.06 9.34 41.60
CA LYS A 32 -11.90 9.23 40.38
C LYS A 32 -11.30 9.95 39.19
N MET A 33 -10.66 11.11 39.39
CA MET A 33 -9.95 11.80 38.32
C MET A 33 -8.71 11.01 37.85
N GLU A 34 -7.95 10.42 38.79
CA GLU A 34 -6.80 9.60 38.46
C GLU A 34 -7.19 8.36 37.63
N GLU A 35 -8.24 7.64 38.04
CA GLU A 35 -8.82 6.52 37.27
C GLU A 35 -9.18 6.94 35.83
N LYS A 36 -9.86 8.09 35.68
CA LYS A 36 -10.26 8.60 34.35
C LYS A 36 -9.07 9.03 33.50
N ASN A 37 -8.04 9.63 34.11
CA ASN A 37 -6.81 9.97 33.40
C ASN A 37 -6.08 8.72 32.90
N LEU A 38 -6.03 7.65 33.70
CA LEU A 38 -5.45 6.36 33.28
C LEU A 38 -6.23 5.73 32.12
N GLU A 39 -7.57 5.75 32.17
CA GLU A 39 -8.43 5.29 31.06
C GLU A 39 -8.15 6.07 29.77
N LEU A 40 -8.05 7.41 29.85
CA LEU A 40 -7.74 8.28 28.71
C LEU A 40 -6.35 8.00 28.12
N LEU A 41 -5.33 7.82 28.96
CA LEU A 41 -3.97 7.47 28.52
C LEU A 41 -3.94 6.12 27.80
N SER A 42 -4.67 5.12 28.31
CA SER A 42 -4.81 3.81 27.67
C SER A 42 -5.50 3.91 26.30
N ALA A 43 -6.60 4.65 26.21
CA ALA A 43 -7.29 4.91 24.95
C ALA A 43 -6.40 5.63 23.92
N SER A 44 -5.65 6.65 24.36
CA SER A 44 -4.71 7.39 23.50
C SER A 44 -3.61 6.48 22.92
N LYS A 45 -2.99 5.63 23.75
CA LYS A 45 -2.01 4.64 23.27
C LYS A 45 -2.61 3.68 22.24
N LYS A 46 -3.87 3.25 22.45
CA LYS A 46 -4.57 2.38 21.49
C LYS A 46 -4.78 3.07 20.14
N ILE A 47 -5.20 4.33 20.14
CA ILE A 47 -5.38 5.13 18.91
C ILE A 47 -4.05 5.30 18.18
N GLN A 48 -2.97 5.67 18.88
CA GLN A 48 -1.64 5.79 18.29
C GLN A 48 -1.16 4.49 17.64
N CYS A 49 -1.43 3.34 18.27
CA CYS A 49 -1.13 2.04 17.70
C CYS A 49 -1.93 1.77 16.42
N MET A 50 -3.22 2.08 16.39
CA MET A 50 -4.05 1.94 15.18
C MET A 50 -3.56 2.83 14.04
N LEU A 51 -3.24 4.10 14.31
CA LEU A 51 -2.73 5.03 13.30
C LEU A 51 -1.44 4.52 12.66
N ARG A 52 -0.49 4.04 13.46
CA ARG A 52 0.76 3.46 12.96
C ARG A 52 0.51 2.23 12.06
N ASN A 53 -0.43 1.37 12.44
CA ASN A 53 -0.78 0.19 11.64
C ASN A 53 -1.38 0.58 10.27
N GLU A 54 -2.22 1.62 10.23
CA GLU A 54 -2.77 2.13 8.97
C GLU A 54 -1.69 2.78 8.10
N GLU A 55 -0.78 3.57 8.68
CA GLU A 55 0.38 4.11 7.96
C GLU A 55 1.25 2.99 7.33
N ASP A 56 1.53 1.94 8.08
CA ASP A 56 2.32 0.80 7.59
C ASP A 56 1.60 0.02 6.48
N LYS A 57 0.26 -0.12 6.56
CA LYS A 57 -0.54 -0.70 5.48
C LYS A 57 -0.45 0.15 4.21
N MET A 58 -0.58 1.47 4.32
CA MET A 58 -0.47 2.38 3.17
C MET A 58 0.90 2.29 2.51
N LYS A 59 1.99 2.31 3.28
CA LYS A 59 3.36 2.15 2.75
C LYS A 59 3.53 0.84 1.98
N LYS A 60 3.01 -0.28 2.51
CA LYS A 60 3.05 -1.57 1.83
C LYS A 60 2.27 -1.57 0.52
N GLU A 61 1.14 -0.87 0.45
CA GLU A 61 0.35 -0.74 -0.76
C GLU A 61 1.04 0.14 -1.82
N GLU A 62 1.66 1.24 -1.43
CA GLU A 62 2.47 2.09 -2.34
C GLU A 62 3.62 1.31 -2.96
N ILE A 63 4.34 0.52 -2.16
CA ILE A 63 5.39 -0.37 -2.65
C ILE A 63 4.82 -1.34 -3.69
N ARG A 64 3.66 -1.98 -3.43
CA ARG A 64 3.00 -2.87 -4.40
C ARG A 64 2.63 -2.15 -5.70
N LYS A 65 2.07 -0.93 -5.63
CA LYS A 65 1.77 -0.11 -6.82
C LYS A 65 3.02 0.19 -7.63
N CYS A 66 4.13 0.52 -6.96
CA CYS A 66 5.42 0.75 -7.61
C CYS A 66 5.94 -0.51 -8.35
N HIS A 67 5.82 -1.69 -7.73
CA HIS A 67 6.20 -2.96 -8.37
C HIS A 67 5.34 -3.28 -9.60
N LEU A 68 4.02 -3.08 -9.53
CA LEU A 68 3.13 -3.27 -10.68
C LEU A 68 3.52 -2.36 -11.85
N ILE A 69 3.83 -1.09 -11.59
CA ILE A 69 4.29 -0.15 -12.63
C ILE A 69 5.60 -0.63 -13.26
N ARG A 70 6.54 -1.15 -12.46
CA ARG A 70 7.79 -1.73 -12.98
C ARG A 70 7.52 -2.92 -13.90
N ASP A 71 6.63 -3.83 -13.51
CA ASP A 71 6.31 -5.02 -14.30
C ASP A 71 5.62 -4.64 -15.61
N ILE A 72 4.68 -3.68 -15.58
CA ILE A 72 4.07 -3.12 -16.80
C ILE A 72 5.14 -2.52 -17.71
N ARG A 73 6.06 -1.69 -17.19
CA ARG A 73 7.16 -1.12 -17.99
C ARG A 73 8.09 -2.17 -18.60
N ASN A 74 8.24 -3.32 -17.94
CA ASN A 74 9.03 -4.43 -18.45
C ASN A 74 8.27 -5.19 -19.56
N ILE A 75 6.96 -5.38 -19.41
CA ILE A 75 6.09 -5.97 -20.45
C ILE A 75 6.05 -5.09 -21.70
N LEU A 76 6.14 -3.77 -21.55
CA LEU A 76 6.12 -2.82 -22.66
C LEU A 76 7.44 -2.70 -23.43
N LYS A 77 8.37 -3.64 -23.24
CA LYS A 77 9.64 -3.68 -23.96
C LYS A 77 9.77 -5.00 -24.69
N CYS A 78 10.43 -4.93 -25.84
CA CYS A 78 10.82 -6.11 -26.58
C CYS A 78 11.81 -6.97 -25.76
N ASP A 79 11.53 -8.25 -25.59
CA ASP A 79 12.39 -9.21 -24.90
C ASP A 79 13.72 -9.49 -25.67
N GLU A 80 13.80 -9.05 -26.93
CA GLU A 80 14.98 -9.25 -27.79
C GLU A 80 15.89 -8.02 -27.86
N CYS A 81 15.32 -6.82 -28.07
CA CYS A 81 16.09 -5.58 -28.25
C CYS A 81 15.90 -4.57 -27.12
N HIS A 82 15.04 -4.85 -26.14
CA HIS A 82 14.70 -4.00 -24.99
C HIS A 82 14.14 -2.61 -25.31
N VAL A 83 13.80 -2.34 -26.58
CA VAL A 83 13.14 -1.12 -27.01
C VAL A 83 11.67 -1.12 -26.56
N LYS A 84 11.16 0.03 -26.14
CA LYS A 84 9.74 0.21 -25.79
C LYS A 84 8.87 -0.03 -27.02
N PHE A 85 7.80 -0.80 -26.87
CA PHE A 85 6.79 -0.94 -27.92
C PHE A 85 6.12 0.39 -28.22
N SER A 86 5.64 0.55 -29.44
CA SER A 86 4.83 1.69 -29.85
C SER A 86 3.83 1.29 -30.92
N LEU A 87 2.87 2.18 -31.20
CA LEU A 87 1.85 1.96 -32.24
C LEU A 87 2.43 1.89 -33.66
N GLN A 88 3.68 2.35 -33.86
CA GLN A 88 4.39 2.26 -35.14
C GLN A 88 4.68 0.80 -35.50
N LYS A 89 4.38 0.40 -36.74
CA LYS A 89 4.46 -1.01 -37.21
C LYS A 89 5.76 -1.72 -36.83
N SER A 90 6.92 -1.07 -36.98
CA SER A 90 8.24 -1.66 -36.66
C SER A 90 8.44 -2.02 -35.18
N ARG A 91 7.76 -1.30 -34.28
CA ARG A 91 7.85 -1.46 -32.82
C ARG A 91 6.58 -2.02 -32.21
N ARG A 92 5.65 -2.54 -33.01
CA ARG A 92 4.47 -3.23 -32.48
C ARG A 92 4.88 -4.53 -31.77
N PRO A 93 4.22 -4.87 -30.66
CA PRO A 93 4.46 -6.10 -29.94
C PRO A 93 3.85 -7.30 -30.66
N ILE A 94 4.56 -8.42 -30.64
CA ILE A 94 4.12 -9.74 -31.11
C ILE A 94 4.37 -10.72 -29.96
N ILE A 95 3.36 -11.53 -29.63
CA ILE A 95 3.47 -12.57 -28.61
C ILE A 95 3.84 -13.88 -29.28
N LEU A 96 4.97 -14.44 -28.84
CA LEU A 96 5.37 -15.79 -29.25
C LEU A 96 4.57 -16.86 -28.50
N GLN A 97 4.59 -18.09 -29.01
CA GLN A 97 3.99 -19.25 -28.33
C GLN A 97 4.55 -19.48 -26.91
N CYS A 98 5.78 -19.01 -26.66
CA CYS A 98 6.41 -19.02 -25.34
C CYS A 98 6.04 -17.82 -24.45
N TYR A 99 4.99 -17.06 -24.78
CA TYR A 99 4.50 -15.86 -24.09
C TYR A 99 5.53 -14.71 -23.95
N CYS A 100 6.62 -14.75 -24.71
CA CYS A 100 7.58 -13.67 -24.77
C CYS A 100 7.12 -12.61 -25.78
N HIS A 101 7.41 -11.35 -25.48
CA HIS A 101 6.95 -10.20 -26.26
C HIS A 101 8.09 -9.68 -27.12
N ILE A 102 7.90 -9.63 -28.43
CA ILE A 102 8.96 -9.26 -29.37
C ILE A 102 8.48 -8.20 -30.33
N CYS A 103 9.38 -7.31 -30.73
CA CYS A 103 9.08 -6.24 -31.67
C CYS A 103 8.95 -6.80 -33.09
N TYR A 104 8.03 -6.26 -33.89
CA TYR A 104 7.87 -6.67 -35.29
C TYR A 104 9.20 -6.69 -36.05
N SER A 105 10.01 -5.63 -35.96
CA SER A 105 11.30 -5.59 -36.69
C SER A 105 12.25 -6.70 -36.24
N CYS A 106 12.30 -6.98 -34.94
CA CYS A 106 13.12 -8.04 -34.34
C CYS A 106 12.72 -9.43 -34.86
N LEU A 107 11.43 -9.63 -35.12
CA LEU A 107 10.90 -10.89 -35.64
C LEU A 107 11.11 -10.99 -37.16
N ALA A 108 10.88 -9.91 -37.89
CA ALA A 108 11.05 -9.83 -39.34
C ALA A 108 12.52 -9.95 -39.78
N ASP A 109 13.44 -9.25 -39.10
CA ASP A 109 14.88 -9.24 -39.41
C ASP A 109 15.52 -10.63 -39.24
N LYS A 110 14.95 -11.48 -38.37
CA LYS A 110 15.46 -12.83 -38.10
C LYS A 110 14.83 -13.92 -38.97
N LYS A 111 13.94 -13.57 -39.90
CA LYS A 111 13.37 -14.49 -40.90
C LYS A 111 14.43 -14.81 -41.97
N THR A 112 15.60 -15.32 -41.58
CA THR A 112 16.73 -15.56 -42.49
C THR A 112 16.67 -16.98 -43.08
N GLY A 113 16.08 -17.08 -44.27
CA GLY A 113 16.57 -17.86 -45.42
C GLY A 113 16.88 -19.36 -45.32
N LYS A 114 16.71 -20.06 -44.19
CA LYS A 114 16.96 -21.50 -44.07
C LYS A 114 15.70 -22.23 -43.62
N LYS A 115 15.08 -22.95 -44.57
CA LYS A 115 14.02 -23.96 -44.41
C LYS A 115 13.34 -23.98 -43.03
N GLY A 116 12.36 -23.09 -42.85
CA GLY A 116 11.45 -23.07 -41.71
C GLY A 116 11.31 -21.68 -41.09
N ASN A 117 10.08 -21.15 -41.03
CA ASN A 117 9.79 -19.89 -40.36
C ASN A 117 9.82 -20.08 -38.84
N TYR A 118 10.98 -20.37 -38.25
CA TYR A 118 11.12 -20.60 -36.82
C TYR A 118 11.99 -19.51 -36.19
N PHE A 119 11.49 -18.91 -35.11
CA PHE A 119 12.20 -17.93 -34.32
C PHE A 119 12.58 -18.53 -32.96
N LYS A 120 13.85 -18.39 -32.57
CA LYS A 120 14.34 -18.79 -31.26
C LYS A 120 14.40 -17.59 -30.32
N CYS A 121 13.59 -17.61 -29.26
CA CYS A 121 13.55 -16.56 -28.25
C CYS A 121 14.80 -16.59 -27.37
N LYS A 122 15.49 -15.45 -27.20
CA LYS A 122 16.67 -15.38 -26.32
C LYS A 122 16.33 -15.52 -24.83
N LYS A 123 15.16 -15.03 -24.41
CA LYS A 123 14.74 -15.00 -23.00
C LYS A 123 14.43 -16.40 -22.46
N CYS A 124 13.53 -17.14 -23.12
CA CYS A 124 13.12 -18.47 -22.68
C CYS A 124 13.84 -19.61 -23.42
N ARG A 125 14.66 -19.31 -24.45
CA ARG A 125 15.33 -20.28 -25.33
C ARG A 125 14.40 -21.19 -26.14
N GLY A 126 13.09 -20.99 -26.05
CA GLY A 126 12.08 -21.70 -26.82
C GLY A 126 12.10 -21.30 -28.30
N THR A 127 11.60 -22.20 -29.15
CA THR A 127 11.45 -22.00 -30.58
C THR A 127 9.98 -21.85 -30.90
N SER A 128 9.59 -20.80 -31.62
CA SER A 128 8.21 -20.58 -32.05
C SER A 128 8.16 -20.53 -33.57
N TYR A 129 7.15 -21.16 -34.15
CA TYR A 129 6.83 -20.97 -35.57
C TYR A 129 6.29 -19.55 -35.77
N VAL A 130 6.63 -18.93 -36.90
CA VAL A 130 6.26 -17.56 -37.27
C VAL A 130 5.53 -17.62 -38.61
N SER A 131 4.22 -17.49 -38.61
CA SER A 131 3.46 -17.33 -39.86
C SER A 131 3.38 -15.86 -40.28
N ASP A 132 3.00 -15.61 -41.53
CA ASP A 132 2.68 -14.26 -41.98
C ASP A 132 1.43 -13.71 -41.26
N GLU A 133 0.46 -14.59 -40.92
CA GLU A 133 -0.68 -14.23 -40.06
C GLU A 133 -0.23 -13.70 -38.69
N MET A 134 0.82 -14.25 -38.07
CA MET A 134 1.35 -13.73 -36.79
C MET A 134 2.02 -12.36 -36.92
N LEU A 135 2.49 -11.99 -38.12
CA LEU A 135 3.05 -10.66 -38.38
C LEU A 135 1.94 -9.62 -38.61
N GLU A 136 0.74 -10.08 -38.99
CA GLU A 136 -0.45 -9.26 -39.18
C GLU A 136 -1.29 -9.14 -37.90
N ASN A 137 -1.23 -10.16 -37.02
CA ASN A 137 -2.00 -10.24 -35.78
C ASN A 137 -1.14 -9.80 -34.58
N THR A 138 -1.32 -8.56 -34.15
CA THR A 138 -0.67 -8.00 -32.96
C THR A 138 -1.53 -8.20 -31.72
N ASP A 139 -0.93 -8.26 -30.52
CA ASP A 139 -1.72 -8.39 -29.30
C ASP A 139 -2.44 -7.09 -28.95
N ASP A 140 -3.75 -7.07 -29.22
CA ASP A 140 -4.63 -5.93 -28.99
C ASP A 140 -4.67 -5.49 -27.52
N LYS A 141 -4.41 -6.38 -26.55
CA LYS A 141 -4.39 -5.98 -25.13
C LYS A 141 -3.18 -5.11 -24.82
N ILE A 142 -2.02 -5.43 -25.40
CA ILE A 142 -0.81 -4.61 -25.24
C ILE A 142 -0.95 -3.30 -26.01
N ILE A 143 -1.59 -3.33 -27.17
CA ILE A 143 -1.92 -2.11 -27.93
C ILE A 143 -2.83 -1.19 -27.12
N ASN A 144 -3.93 -1.71 -26.55
CA ASN A 144 -4.81 -0.92 -25.69
C ASN A 144 -4.07 -0.31 -24.49
N ILE A 145 -3.12 -1.05 -23.89
CA ILE A 145 -2.27 -0.51 -22.80
C ILE A 145 -1.35 0.60 -23.32
N LEU A 146 -0.77 0.45 -24.52
CA LEU A 146 0.05 1.49 -25.15
C LEU A 146 -0.76 2.75 -25.45
N GLU A 147 -1.98 2.60 -25.94
CA GLU A 147 -2.91 3.72 -26.21
C GLU A 147 -3.29 4.48 -24.93
N ILE A 148 -3.50 3.77 -23.81
CA ILE A 148 -3.75 4.41 -22.51
C ILE A 148 -2.54 5.19 -22.00
N ILE A 149 -1.32 4.73 -22.28
CA ILE A 149 -0.09 5.38 -21.81
C ILE A 149 0.30 6.59 -22.68
N ASP A 150 -0.01 6.54 -23.98
CA ASP A 150 0.32 7.61 -24.92
C ASP A 150 -0.73 8.75 -24.90
N ASN A 151 -1.92 8.54 -24.33
CA ASN A 151 -2.94 9.57 -24.03
C ASN A 151 -2.76 10.18 -22.63
#